data_AF-A0A9P4U6S3-F1
#
_entry.id   AF-A0A9P4U6S3-F1
#
_cell.length_a   1.000
_cell.length_b   1.000
_cell.length_c   1.000
_cell.angle_alpha   90.00
_cell.angle_beta   90.00
_cell.angle_gamma   90.00
#
_symmetry.space_group_name_H-M   'P 1'
#
loop_
_entity.id
_entity.type
_entity.pdbx_description
1 polymer ?
#
loop_
_entity_poly.entity_id
_entity_poly.type
_entity_poly.pdbx_seq_one_letter_code
_entity_poly.pdbx_strand_id
1 'polypeptide(L)'
;MGDSTDTTGIDISAHSILPRPTYHRSKIALPSPSTRYMSITTVYMNSVTGFRGHHHSHPYGEINCVVQLDAGAELMGMQGWQGAGWPSPDPGTHHYAEVRGGALIALFFLPAGRISYGAKPGDSQPHCV
;
A
#
# COMPACT_ATOMS: atom_id res chain seq x y z
N MET A 1 4.35 -21.20 -29.17
CA MET A 1 4.04 -21.26 -27.73
C MET A 1 4.22 -19.85 -27.21
N GLY A 2 3.11 -19.13 -27.03
CA GLY A 2 3.12 -17.69 -26.77
C GLY A 2 3.48 -17.38 -25.33
N ASP A 3 4.49 -16.53 -25.17
CA ASP A 3 4.81 -15.83 -23.94
C ASP A 3 3.79 -14.70 -23.74
N SER A 4 3.03 -14.78 -22.66
CA SER A 4 1.96 -13.85 -22.30
C SER A 4 2.40 -13.04 -21.08
N THR A 5 3.33 -12.13 -21.26
CA THR A 5 3.54 -11.02 -20.33
C THR A 5 2.48 -9.95 -20.62
N ASP A 6 1.25 -10.20 -20.19
CA ASP A 6 0.24 -9.14 -20.07
C ASP A 6 0.58 -8.29 -18.84
N THR A 7 1.60 -7.43 -19.01
CA THR A 7 1.79 -6.28 -18.14
C THR A 7 0.70 -5.29 -18.52
N THR A 8 -0.43 -5.34 -17.80
CA THR A 8 -1.44 -4.28 -17.83
C THR A 8 -0.77 -2.98 -17.41
N GLY A 9 -0.26 -2.25 -18.41
CA GLY A 9 0.31 -0.93 -18.26
C GLY A 9 -0.74 -0.03 -17.64
N ILE A 10 -0.38 0.64 -16.55
CA ILE A 10 -1.23 1.64 -15.94
C ILE A 10 -1.27 2.83 -16.91
N ASP A 11 -2.32 2.92 -17.70
CA ASP A 11 -2.65 4.15 -18.42
C ASP A 11 -3.15 5.19 -17.42
N ILE A 12 -2.23 6.01 -16.90
CA ILE A 12 -2.55 7.20 -16.09
C ILE A 12 -2.96 8.40 -16.96
N SER A 13 -3.08 8.23 -18.28
CA SER A 13 -3.33 9.28 -19.27
C SER A 13 -4.72 9.10 -19.91
N ALA A 14 -5.78 9.23 -19.12
CA ALA A 14 -7.12 9.48 -19.69
C ALA A 14 -8.06 10.15 -18.70
N HIS A 15 -8.66 11.26 -19.15
CA HIS A 15 -9.92 11.78 -18.64
C HIS A 15 -11.04 10.77 -19.01
N SER A 16 -11.13 9.65 -18.30
CA SER A 16 -12.27 8.74 -18.44
C SER A 16 -13.44 9.23 -17.59
N ILE A 17 -14.64 9.27 -18.19
CA ILE A 17 -15.90 9.77 -17.59
C ILE A 17 -16.53 8.71 -16.65
N LEU A 18 -15.87 7.57 -16.46
CA LEU A 18 -16.35 6.49 -15.60
C LEU A 18 -15.95 6.75 -14.13
N PRO A 19 -16.78 6.37 -13.14
CA PRO A 19 -16.41 6.45 -11.74
C PRO A 19 -15.10 5.69 -11.50
N ARG A 20 -14.08 6.37 -10.97
CA ARG A 20 -12.82 5.70 -10.60
C ARG A 20 -13.10 4.76 -9.42
N PRO A 21 -12.58 3.52 -9.44
CA PRO A 21 -12.60 2.67 -8.24
C PRO A 21 -12.01 3.43 -7.06
N THR A 22 -12.56 3.31 -5.86
CA THR A 22 -11.99 3.94 -4.65
C THR A 22 -10.71 3.24 -4.18
N TYR A 23 -10.44 2.06 -4.73
CA TYR A 23 -9.29 1.22 -4.44
C TYR A 23 -8.87 0.43 -5.68
N HIS A 24 -7.57 0.39 -5.96
CA HIS A 24 -6.99 -0.50 -6.96
C HIS A 24 -5.62 -0.99 -6.49
N ARG A 25 -5.32 -2.27 -6.67
CA ARG A 25 -4.04 -2.87 -6.28
C ARG A 25 -3.43 -3.64 -7.44
N SER A 26 -2.20 -3.32 -7.78
CA SER A 26 -1.43 -4.02 -8.79
C SER A 26 -0.11 -4.54 -8.21
N LYS A 27 0.22 -5.79 -8.53
CA LYS A 27 1.50 -6.39 -8.13
C LYS A 27 2.50 -6.21 -9.26
N ILE A 28 3.55 -5.45 -9.00
CA ILE A 28 4.61 -5.16 -9.97
C ILE A 28 5.59 -6.34 -10.01
N ALA A 29 5.98 -6.85 -8.84
CA ALA A 29 6.92 -7.96 -8.75
C ALA A 29 6.60 -8.87 -7.56
N LEU A 30 6.80 -10.17 -7.78
CA LEU A 30 6.86 -11.16 -6.71
C LEU A 30 8.27 -11.16 -6.06
N PRO A 31 8.39 -11.63 -4.81
CA PRO A 31 9.69 -11.82 -4.16
C PRO A 31 10.59 -12.72 -4.98
N SER A 32 11.81 -12.26 -5.28
CA SER A 32 12.82 -13.01 -6.01
C SER A 32 14.23 -12.53 -5.68
N PRO A 33 15.29 -13.25 -6.05
CA PRO A 33 16.67 -12.80 -5.81
C PRO A 33 16.99 -11.42 -6.42
N SER A 34 16.41 -11.08 -7.58
CA SER A 34 16.61 -9.78 -8.24
C SER A 34 15.96 -8.62 -7.47
N THR A 35 14.85 -8.87 -6.76
CA THR A 35 14.19 -7.90 -5.89
C THR A 35 14.67 -7.97 -4.44
N ARG A 36 15.80 -8.65 -4.17
CA ARG A 36 16.28 -8.92 -2.80
C ARG A 36 15.20 -9.53 -1.91
N TYR A 37 14.37 -10.38 -2.51
CA TYR A 37 13.24 -11.07 -1.90
C TYR A 37 12.14 -10.15 -1.36
N MET A 38 12.02 -8.92 -1.87
CA MET A 38 10.87 -8.06 -1.63
C MET A 38 9.80 -8.26 -2.72
N SER A 39 8.53 -8.26 -2.35
CA SER A 39 7.45 -8.02 -3.33
C SER A 39 7.27 -6.52 -3.53
N ILE A 40 6.92 -6.11 -4.74
CA ILE A 40 6.63 -4.71 -5.08
C ILE A 40 5.17 -4.60 -5.49
N THR A 41 4.42 -3.72 -4.84
CA THR A 41 2.98 -3.54 -5.10
C THR A 41 2.66 -2.05 -5.10
N THR A 42 1.80 -1.64 -6.03
CA THR A 42 1.18 -0.32 -6.02
C THR A 42 -0.28 -0.44 -5.61
N VAL A 43 -0.73 0.51 -4.80
CA VAL A 43 -2.12 0.62 -4.39
C VAL A 43 -2.56 2.06 -4.56
N TYR A 44 -3.55 2.26 -5.42
CA TYR A 44 -4.33 3.50 -5.48
C TYR A 44 -5.44 3.43 -4.42
N MET A 45 -5.60 4.51 -3.66
CA MET A 45 -6.65 4.67 -2.67
C MET A 45 -7.26 6.08 -2.79
N ASN A 46 -8.57 6.18 -2.64
CA ASN A 46 -9.29 7.46 -2.67
C ASN A 46 -10.32 7.52 -1.53
N SER A 47 -10.25 8.59 -0.74
CA SER A 47 -11.10 8.78 0.44
C SER A 47 -12.49 9.35 0.17
N VAL A 48 -12.92 9.56 -1.08
CA VAL A 48 -14.22 10.21 -1.42
C VAL A 48 -15.42 9.56 -0.72
N THR A 49 -15.44 8.24 -0.56
CA THR A 49 -16.51 7.51 0.16
C THR A 49 -16.10 7.08 1.57
N GLY A 50 -14.95 7.55 2.06
CA GLY A 50 -14.19 6.88 3.12
C GLY A 50 -13.56 5.57 2.63
N PHE A 51 -12.34 5.30 3.07
CA PHE A 51 -11.65 4.05 2.77
C PHE A 51 -10.91 3.54 4.00
N ARG A 52 -11.19 2.28 4.35
CA ARG A 52 -10.48 1.51 5.38
C ARG A 52 -10.32 0.08 4.88
N GLY A 53 -9.07 -0.34 4.67
CA GLY A 53 -8.73 -1.70 4.29
C GLY A 53 -8.91 -2.71 5.43
N HIS A 54 -8.53 -3.96 5.20
CA HIS A 54 -8.51 -4.96 6.27
C HIS A 54 -7.38 -4.68 7.28
N HIS A 55 -7.64 -4.98 8.55
CA HIS A 55 -6.60 -4.99 9.58
C HIS A 55 -5.59 -6.09 9.27
N HIS A 56 -4.31 -5.75 9.27
CA HIS A 56 -3.24 -6.68 8.95
C HIS A 56 -1.96 -6.32 9.68
N SER A 57 -1.03 -7.26 9.76
CA SER A 57 0.32 -7.04 10.25
C SER A 57 1.36 -7.28 9.17
N HIS A 58 2.53 -6.67 9.39
CA HIS A 58 3.72 -6.75 8.55
C HIS A 58 4.79 -7.57 9.25
N PRO A 59 4.83 -8.92 9.08
CA PRO A 59 5.70 -9.77 9.90
C PRO A 59 7.19 -9.42 9.84
N TYR A 60 7.62 -8.84 8.71
CA TYR A 60 9.00 -8.45 8.45
C TYR A 60 9.15 -6.95 8.15
N GLY A 61 8.12 -6.15 8.44
CA GLY A 61 8.07 -4.72 8.17
C GLY A 61 7.60 -4.39 6.76
N GLU A 62 7.53 -3.09 6.46
CA GLU A 62 7.19 -2.55 5.15
C GLU A 62 8.08 -1.33 4.87
N ILE A 63 8.50 -1.18 3.61
CA ILE A 63 8.98 0.11 3.10
C ILE A 63 7.87 0.63 2.20
N ASN A 64 7.34 1.81 2.46
CA ASN A 64 6.27 2.39 1.66
C ASN A 64 6.68 3.77 1.14
N CYS A 65 6.16 4.13 -0.02
CA CYS A 65 6.27 5.45 -0.60
C CYS A 65 4.87 5.96 -0.91
N VAL A 66 4.48 7.04 -0.24
CA VAL A 66 3.22 7.73 -0.48
C VAL A 66 3.44 8.81 -1.52
N VAL A 67 2.71 8.70 -2.63
CA VAL A 67 2.64 9.69 -3.69
C VAL A 67 1.23 10.28 -3.67
N GLN A 68 1.12 11.54 -3.27
CA GLN A 68 -0.15 12.26 -3.24
C GLN A 68 -0.61 12.60 -4.66
N LEU A 69 -1.87 12.30 -4.96
CA LEU A 69 -2.53 12.79 -6.18
C LEU A 69 -3.31 14.08 -5.89
N ASP A 70 -3.90 14.14 -4.69
CA ASP A 70 -4.46 15.37 -4.11
C ASP A 70 -3.57 15.88 -2.98
N ALA A 71 -3.35 17.19 -2.90
CA ALA A 71 -2.47 17.81 -1.91
C ALA A 71 -2.87 17.55 -0.45
N GLY A 72 -4.15 17.28 -0.20
CA GLY A 72 -4.68 16.95 1.12
C GLY A 72 -4.65 15.46 1.46
N ALA A 73 -4.25 14.58 0.53
CA ALA A 73 -4.35 13.15 0.72
C ALA A 73 -3.30 12.63 1.72
N GLU A 74 -3.74 11.95 2.77
CA GLU A 74 -2.86 11.40 3.81
C GLU A 74 -3.18 9.93 4.06
N LEU A 75 -2.14 9.14 4.31
CA LEU A 75 -2.21 7.75 4.73
C LEU A 75 -2.05 7.69 6.26
N MET A 76 -2.90 6.91 6.93
CA MET A 76 -2.70 6.61 8.36
C MET A 76 -1.56 5.59 8.51
N GLY A 77 -0.52 5.94 9.25
CA GLY A 77 0.56 5.05 9.65
C GLY A 77 0.76 5.01 11.16
N MET A 78 1.86 4.37 11.60
CA MET A 78 2.21 4.26 13.03
C MET A 78 2.55 5.61 13.67
N GLN A 79 2.94 6.60 12.87
CA GLN A 79 3.23 7.97 13.30
C GLN A 79 2.07 8.93 13.00
N GLY A 80 0.84 8.41 12.89
CA GLY A 80 -0.35 9.18 12.56
C GLY A 80 -0.54 9.40 11.05
N TRP A 81 -1.30 10.43 10.70
CA TRP A 81 -1.56 10.79 9.31
C TRP A 81 -0.32 11.41 8.66
N GLN A 82 0.08 10.87 7.51
CA GLN A 82 1.27 11.30 6.77
C GLN A 82 0.91 11.52 5.30
N GLY A 83 1.39 12.63 4.72
CA GLY A 83 1.27 12.95 3.30
C GLY A 83 2.34 12.26 2.45
N ALA A 84 2.89 12.96 1.45
CA ALA A 84 3.96 12.43 0.61
C ALA A 84 5.23 12.09 1.43
N GLY A 85 5.87 10.97 1.13
CA GLY A 85 7.09 10.54 1.83
C GLY A 85 7.23 9.03 1.95
N TRP A 86 8.08 8.60 2.89
CA TRP A 86 8.47 7.19 3.05
C TRP A 86 8.09 6.59 4.42
N PRO A 87 6.79 6.39 4.71
CA PRO A 87 6.41 5.68 5.94
C PRO A 87 6.92 4.25 5.87
N SER A 88 7.74 3.83 6.83
CA SER A 88 8.38 2.51 6.82
C SER A 88 8.13 1.84 8.17
N PRO A 89 6.97 1.20 8.37
CA PRO A 89 6.62 0.63 9.66
C PRO A 89 7.47 -0.61 9.96
N ASP A 90 7.86 -0.73 11.24
CA ASP A 90 8.77 -1.76 11.71
C ASP A 90 8.18 -3.18 11.63
N PRO A 91 9.04 -4.22 11.65
CA PRO A 91 8.59 -5.60 11.74
C PRO A 91 7.60 -5.86 12.88
N GLY A 92 6.54 -6.59 12.55
CA GLY A 92 5.48 -6.99 13.48
C GLY A 92 4.36 -5.98 13.66
N THR A 93 4.53 -4.72 13.22
CA THR A 93 3.49 -3.69 13.36
C THR A 93 2.22 -4.08 12.62
N HIS A 94 1.07 -3.62 13.13
CA HIS A 94 -0.24 -3.95 12.59
C HIS A 94 -1.19 -2.77 12.55
N HIS A 95 -2.00 -2.68 11.51
CA HIS A 95 -2.81 -1.49 11.24
C HIS A 95 -3.93 -1.75 10.23
N TYR A 96 -4.79 -0.75 10.12
CA TYR A 96 -5.68 -0.59 8.98
C TYR A 96 -5.01 0.32 7.95
N ALA A 97 -5.11 -0.02 6.67
CA ALA A 97 -4.79 0.93 5.62
C ALA A 97 -5.94 1.94 5.46
N GLU A 98 -5.72 3.19 5.83
CA GLU A 98 -6.75 4.25 5.80
C GLU A 98 -6.22 5.48 5.07
N VAL A 99 -7.06 6.07 4.21
CA VAL A 99 -6.75 7.33 3.52
C VAL A 99 -7.79 8.39 3.85
N ARG A 100 -7.35 9.65 3.98
CA ARG A 100 -8.23 10.83 4.08
C ARG A 100 -7.75 11.94 3.17
N GLY A 101 -8.61 12.93 2.92
CA GLY A 101 -8.24 14.18 2.25
C GLY A 101 -7.97 14.09 0.74
N GLY A 102 -8.34 12.98 0.09
CA GLY A 102 -8.26 12.81 -1.35
C GLY A 102 -7.73 11.44 -1.78
N ALA A 103 -7.09 11.42 -2.95
CA ALA A 103 -6.46 10.25 -3.55
C ALA A 103 -4.94 10.26 -3.42
N LEU A 104 -4.36 9.07 -3.23
CA LEU A 104 -2.93 8.84 -3.23
C LEU A 104 -2.61 7.45 -3.79
N ILE A 105 -1.32 7.25 -4.11
CA ILE A 105 -0.74 5.96 -4.42
C ILE A 105 0.23 5.59 -3.30
N ALA A 106 0.09 4.37 -2.77
CA ALA A 106 1.10 3.73 -1.93
C ALA A 106 1.88 2.73 -2.79
N LEU A 107 3.18 2.97 -2.97
CA LEU A 107 4.13 2.01 -3.53
C LEU A 107 4.88 1.37 -2.37
N PHE A 108 4.60 0.09 -2.10
CA PHE A 108 5.21 -0.60 -0.98
C PHE A 108 6.00 -1.85 -1.37
N PHE A 109 7.00 -2.11 -0.55
CA PHE A 109 7.94 -3.21 -0.62
C PHE A 109 7.78 -4.04 0.65
N LEU A 110 7.42 -5.31 0.47
CA LEU A 110 7.25 -6.25 1.58
C LEU A 110 8.33 -7.31 1.53
N PRO A 111 9.17 -7.45 2.58
CA PRO A 111 10.10 -8.57 2.67
C PRO A 111 9.34 -9.91 2.64
N ALA A 112 9.83 -10.83 1.80
CA ALA A 112 9.19 -12.11 1.47
C ALA A 112 7.73 -12.00 0.95
N GLY A 113 7.27 -10.80 0.60
CA GLY A 113 5.90 -10.54 0.15
C GLY A 113 4.84 -10.91 1.18
N ARG A 114 5.15 -10.82 2.48
CA ARG A 114 4.29 -11.31 3.56
C ARG A 114 3.45 -10.21 4.18
N ILE A 115 2.16 -10.52 4.30
CA ILE A 115 1.16 -9.82 5.11
C ILE A 115 0.47 -10.92 5.93
N SER A 116 0.16 -10.65 7.20
CA SER A 116 -0.64 -11.55 8.04
C SER A 116 -1.94 -10.87 8.47
N TYR A 117 -3.00 -11.66 8.61
CA TYR A 117 -4.34 -11.19 9.00
C TYR A 117 -4.75 -11.72 10.39
N GLY A 118 -3.81 -12.24 11.17
CA GLY A 118 -4.08 -12.80 12.50
C GLY A 118 -4.13 -11.77 13.63
N ALA A 119 -3.54 -10.59 13.43
CA ALA A 119 -3.51 -9.52 14.43
C ALA A 119 -4.90 -8.90 14.60
N LYS A 120 -5.28 -8.62 15.84
CA LYS A 120 -6.57 -8.01 16.18
C LYS A 120 -6.39 -6.53 16.54
N PRO A 121 -7.39 -5.69 16.26
CA PRO A 121 -7.42 -4.33 16.78
C PRO A 121 -7.32 -4.35 18.31
N GLY A 122 -6.42 -3.56 18.87
CA GLY A 122 -6.18 -3.49 20.32
C GLY A 122 -5.07 -4.42 20.83
N ASP A 123 -4.55 -5.33 20.00
CA ASP A 123 -3.29 -6.01 20.31
C ASP A 123 -2.17 -4.96 20.50
N SER A 124 -1.19 -5.28 21.35
CA SER A 124 -0.05 -4.39 21.59
C SER A 124 0.84 -4.36 20.35
N GLN A 125 1.23 -3.14 19.93
CA GLN A 125 2.27 -2.98 18.91
C GLN A 125 3.60 -3.57 19.42
N PRO A 126 4.44 -4.13 18.54
CA PRO A 126 5.77 -4.56 18.93
C PRO A 126 6.60 -3.37 19.43
N HIS A 127 7.62 -3.66 20.24
CA HIS A 127 8.63 -2.66 20.56
C HIS A 127 9.45 -2.36 19.30
N CYS A 128 9.14 -1.22 18.67
CA CYS A 128 9.96 -0.61 17.64
C CYS A 128 11.35 -0.28 18.23
N VAL A 129 12.42 -0.58 17.49
CA VAL A 129 13.82 -0.30 17.86
C VAL A 129 14.40 0.83 17.03
#